data_AF-A0A0A9B2A9-F1
#
_entry.id   AF-A0A0A9B2A9-F1
#
_cell.length_a   1.000
_cell.length_b   1.000
_cell.length_c   1.000
_cell.angle_alpha   90.00
_cell.angle_beta   90.00
_cell.angle_gamma   90.00
#
_symmetry.space_group_name_H-M   'P 1'
#
loop_
_entity.id
_entity.type
_entity.pdbx_description
1 polymer ?
#
loop_
_entity_poly.entity_id
_entity_poly.type
_entity_poly.pdbx_seq_one_letter_code
_entity_poly.pdbx_strand_id
1 'polypeptide(L)' 'MKVVEDLPYISGHLIIHTCGSLQRVSNLPQVKCLYASSCPSLRTVEKFYNLQQLGLSEDMQD' A
#
# COMPACT_ATOMS: atom_id res chain seq x y z
N MET A 1 -0.70 -4.65 15.36
CA MET A 1 -1.05 -4.63 13.93
C MET A 1 -0.73 -3.24 13.40
N LYS A 2 0.07 -3.09 12.33
CA LYS A 2 0.24 -1.78 11.67
C LYS A 2 -0.64 -1.72 10.44
N VAL A 3 -1.40 -0.64 10.35
CA VAL A 3 -2.28 -0.32 9.23
C VAL A 3 -1.99 1.11 8.78
N VAL A 4 -2.13 1.36 7.49
CA VAL A 4 -2.09 2.71 6.91
C VAL A 4 -3.45 2.95 6.30
N GLU A 5 -4.26 3.77 6.94
CA GLU A 5 -5.60 4.07 6.45
C GLU A 5 -6.03 5.51 6.72
N ASP A 6 -7.06 5.95 5.98
CA ASP A 6 -7.70 7.26 6.15
C ASP A 6 -6.73 8.44 5.98
N LEU A 7 -5.86 8.39 4.96
CA LEU A 7 -4.98 9.50 4.59
C LEU A 7 -5.46 10.13 3.27
N PRO A 8 -6.59 10.85 3.26
CA PRO A 8 -7.20 11.40 2.04
C PRO A 8 -6.36 12.48 1.36
N TYR A 9 -5.38 13.03 2.08
CA TYR A 9 -4.45 14.05 1.60
C TYR A 9 -3.25 13.46 0.85
N ILE A 10 -2.97 12.16 1.00
CA ILE A 10 -1.89 11.51 0.24
C ILE A 10 -2.34 11.32 -1.20
N SER A 11 -1.66 12.01 -2.11
CA SER A 11 -1.95 12.00 -3.54
C SER A 11 -0.71 11.67 -4.36
N GLY A 12 -0.91 11.28 -5.61
CA GLY A 12 0.19 10.94 -6.50
C GLY A 12 0.72 9.54 -6.21
N HIS A 13 1.93 9.43 -5.67
CA HIS A 13 2.62 8.15 -5.48
C HIS A 13 2.79 7.80 -4.00
N LEU A 14 2.35 6.60 -3.61
CA LEU A 14 2.66 5.99 -2.33
C LEU A 14 3.68 4.89 -2.54
N ILE A 15 4.79 4.97 -1.82
CA ILE A 15 5.84 3.96 -1.88
C ILE A 15 6.09 3.44 -0.46
N ILE A 16 6.01 2.12 -0.30
CA ILE A 16 6.16 1.41 0.96
C ILE A 16 7.31 0.42 0.79
N HIS A 17 8.39 0.64 1.53
CA HIS A 17 9.56 -0.24 1.52
C HIS A 17 9.83 -0.81 2.91
N THR A 18 10.23 -2.07 2.96
CA THR A 18 10.81 -2.72 4.15
C THR A 18 9.91 -2.61 5.39
N CYS A 19 8.60 -2.79 5.18
CA CYS A 19 7.60 -2.69 6.23
C CYS A 19 7.17 -4.07 6.73
N GLY A 20 8.03 -4.70 7.54
CA GLY A 20 7.84 -6.07 8.03
C GLY A 20 6.58 -6.30 8.86
N SER A 21 6.03 -5.26 9.51
CA SER A 21 4.86 -5.35 10.38
C SER A 21 3.57 -4.78 9.76
N LEU A 22 3.65 -4.19 8.57
CA LEU A 22 2.50 -3.55 7.92
C LEU A 22 1.59 -4.62 7.35
N GLN A 23 0.31 -4.61 7.73
CA GLN A 23 -0.64 -5.65 7.37
C GLN A 23 -1.71 -5.19 6.39
N ARG A 24 -2.14 -3.93 6.49
CA ARG A 24 -3.18 -3.36 5.65
C ARG A 24 -2.82 -1.95 5.21
N VAL A 25 -3.14 -1.64 3.95
CA VAL A 25 -3.21 -0.27 3.45
C VAL A 25 -4.60 -0.05 2.85
N SER A 26 -5.33 0.96 3.32
CA SER A 26 -6.70 1.19 2.88
C SER A 26 -7.07 2.68 2.83
N ASN A 27 -8.11 3.00 2.06
CA ASN A 27 -8.71 4.33 2.00
C ASN A 27 -7.72 5.47 1.70
N LEU A 28 -7.04 5.35 0.56
CA LEU A 28 -6.15 6.39 0.03
C LEU A 28 -6.69 6.87 -1.32
N PRO A 29 -7.81 7.61 -1.32
CA PRO A 29 -8.58 7.89 -2.52
C PRO A 29 -7.80 8.72 -3.56
N GLN A 30 -6.82 9.53 -3.17
CA GLN A 30 -6.07 10.40 -4.07
C GLN A 30 -4.79 9.76 -4.62
N VAL A 31 -4.41 8.57 -4.14
CA VAL A 31 -3.23 7.85 -4.62
C VAL A 31 -3.50 7.29 -6.00
N LYS A 32 -2.56 7.56 -6.92
CA LYS A 32 -2.58 7.09 -8.30
C LYS A 32 -1.62 5.93 -8.51
N CYS A 33 -0.48 5.91 -7.84
CA CYS A 33 0.46 4.80 -7.94
C CYS A 33 0.81 4.30 -6.55
N LEU A 34 0.69 2.99 -6.32
CA LEU A 34 1.13 2.34 -5.11
C LEU A 34 2.22 1.32 -5.43
N TYR A 35 3.35 1.48 -4.77
CA TYR A 35 4.44 0.51 -4.81
C TYR A 35 4.70 -0.01 -3.41
N ALA A 36 4.59 -1.32 -3.22
CA ALA A 36 4.98 -1.97 -1.97
C ALA A 36 6.06 -3.00 -2.25
N SER A 37 7.14 -2.94 -1.47
CA SER A 37 8.21 -3.92 -1.55
C SER A 37 8.79 -4.29 -0.20
N SER A 38 9.26 -5.53 -0.08
CA SER A 38 9.76 -6.13 1.15
C SER A 38 8.79 -5.92 2.33
N CYS A 39 7.49 -6.14 2.08
CA CYS A 39 6.41 -6.02 3.06
C CYS A 39 5.74 -7.40 3.29
N PRO A 40 6.43 -8.35 3.95
CA PRO A 40 6.00 -9.75 4.05
C PRO A 40 4.68 -9.93 4.84
N SER A 41 4.33 -8.99 5.70
CA SER A 41 3.07 -9.04 6.45
C SER A 41 1.90 -8.36 5.72
N LEU A 42 2.13 -7.70 4.58
CA LEU A 42 1.11 -6.91 3.90
C LEU A 42 0.18 -7.83 3.12
N ARG A 43 -1.04 -7.99 3.66
CA ARG A 43 -2.05 -8.92 3.12
C ARG A 43 -3.20 -8.23 2.42
N THR A 44 -3.41 -6.95 2.71
CA THR A 44 -4.62 -6.24 2.25
C THR A 44 -4.27 -4.85 1.74
N VAL A 45 -4.64 -4.60 0.49
CA VAL A 45 -4.54 -3.29 -0.18
C VAL A 45 -5.90 -3.03 -0.84
N GLU A 46 -6.69 -2.12 -0.27
CA GLU A 46 -8.10 -1.91 -0.69
C GLU A 46 -8.52 -0.43 -0.67
N LYS A 47 -9.62 -0.10 -1.35
CA LYS A 47 -10.21 1.26 -1.36
C LYS A 47 -9.28 2.35 -1.92
N PHE A 48 -8.66 2.08 -3.05
CA PHE A 48 -7.91 3.05 -3.85
C PHE A 48 -8.69 3.42 -5.12
N TYR A 49 -9.58 4.39 -5.01
CA TYR A 49 -10.51 4.74 -6.10
C TYR A 49 -9.82 5.31 -7.35
N ASN A 50 -8.72 6.04 -7.18
CA ASN A 50 -7.97 6.65 -8.28
C ASN A 50 -6.67 5.90 -8.61
N LEU A 51 -6.51 4.65 -8.15
CA LEU A 51 -5.31 3.87 -8.43
C LEU A 51 -5.22 3.55 -9.92
N GLN A 52 -4.11 3.93 -10.52
CA GLN A 52 -3.75 3.64 -11.90
C GLN A 52 -2.67 2.57 -11.98
N GLN A 53 -1.75 2.53 -11.00
CA GLN A 53 -0.66 1.57 -10.97
C GLN A 53 -0.52 0.93 -9.58
N LEU A 54 -0.38 -0.40 -9.57
CA LEU A 54 -0.07 -1.20 -8.40
C LEU A 54 1.17 -2.05 -8.69
N GLY A 55 2.25 -1.83 -7.95
CA GLY A 55 3.45 -2.67 -7.98
C GLY A 55 3.68 -3.33 -6.64
N LEU A 56 3.63 -4.66 -6.60
CA LEU A 56 3.98 -5.48 -5.44
C LEU A 56 5.22 -6.28 -5.81
N SER A 57 6.31 -6.16 -5.04
CA SER A 57 7.56 -6.90 -5.34
C SER A 57 7.49 -8.35 -4.84
N GLU A 58 8.22 -9.24 -5.51
CA GLU A 58 8.19 -10.70 -5.32
C GLU A 58 8.56 -11.20 -3.91
N ASP A 59 9.21 -10.39 -3.06
CA ASP A 59 9.41 -10.67 -1.62
C ASP A 59 8.13 -10.63 -0.76
N MET A 60 6.95 -10.67 -1.40
CA MET A 60 5.64 -10.74 -0.77
C MET A 60 5.02 -12.17 -0.86
N GLN A 61 5.85 -13.19 -1.07
CA GLN A 61 5.55 -14.64 -0.92
C GLN A 61 5.69 -15.06 0.57
N ASP A 62 4.87 -15.91 1.19
CA ASP A 62 3.75 -16.81 0.82
C ASP A 62 2.70 -16.77 1.96
#